data_AF-A0A7S1S3P8-F1
#
_entry.id   AF-A0A7S1S3P8-F1
#
_cell.length_a   1.000
_cell.length_b   1.000
_cell.length_c   1.000
_cell.angle_alpha   90.00
_cell.angle_beta   90.00
_cell.angle_gamma   90.00
#
_symmetry.space_group_name_H-M   'P 1'
#
loop_
_entity.id
_entity.type
_entity.pdbx_description
1 polymer ?
#
loop_
_entity_poly.entity_id
_entity_poly.type
_entity_poly.pdbx_seq_one_letter_code
_entity_poly.pdbx_strand_id
1 'polypeptide(L)'
;ASWKMGTCSASSGQSPVDLSKATAAQASSEALFHSYAVLQNPLTLRNDGRALVMSLPGGVGGISLGADTWDAYQVAVHTPSEHTFAGNRVALELQVYHGKAGSMSGGQAPSAGAPAVG
;
A
#
# COMPACT_ATOMS: atom_id res chain seq x y z
N ALA A 1 8.35 20.52 13.60
CA ALA A 1 9.32 19.41 13.41
C ALA A 1 10.24 19.76 12.24
N SER A 2 11.55 19.50 12.34
CA SER A 2 12.47 19.70 11.20
C SER A 2 12.23 18.61 10.16
N TRP A 3 11.96 19.00 8.92
CA TRP A 3 11.78 18.10 7.77
C TRP A 3 13.01 17.21 7.51
N LYS A 4 14.18 17.54 8.08
CA LYS A 4 15.41 16.74 8.02
C LYS A 4 15.43 15.52 8.96
N MET A 5 14.49 15.40 9.89
CA MET A 5 14.41 14.26 10.82
C MET A 5 13.46 13.15 10.35
N GLY A 6 12.76 13.33 9.23
CA GLY A 6 11.88 12.32 8.67
C GLY A 6 12.63 11.32 7.79
N THR A 7 12.17 10.07 7.75
CA THR A 7 12.71 9.04 6.84
C THR A 7 12.42 9.35 5.37
N CYS A 8 11.51 10.29 5.07
CA CYS A 8 11.23 10.72 3.70
C CYS A 8 12.47 11.25 2.96
N SER A 9 13.43 11.87 3.68
CA SER A 9 14.71 12.33 3.12
C SER A 9 15.85 11.32 3.29
N ALA A 10 15.58 10.16 3.88
CA ALA A 10 16.59 9.10 4.00
C ALA A 10 16.94 8.57 2.61
N SER A 11 18.22 8.32 2.38
CA SER A 11 18.73 7.88 1.07
C SER A 11 18.50 6.40 0.79
N SER A 12 18.04 5.61 1.77
CA SER A 12 17.91 4.16 1.67
C SER A 12 16.52 3.66 2.08
N GLY A 13 16.00 2.68 1.35
CA GLY A 13 14.75 1.99 1.70
C GLY A 13 13.46 2.74 1.36
N GLN A 14 13.55 3.82 0.59
CA GLN A 14 12.40 4.59 0.14
C GLN A 14 11.82 4.05 -1.16
N SER A 15 10.49 4.06 -1.26
CA SER A 15 9.72 3.95 -2.50
C SER A 15 9.36 5.36 -3.02
N PRO A 16 9.00 5.50 -4.31
CA PRO A 16 8.96 4.47 -5.36
C PRO A 16 10.34 4.12 -5.94
N VAL A 17 10.42 2.99 -6.66
CA VAL A 17 11.63 2.54 -7.37
C VAL A 17 11.36 2.19 -8.84
N ASP A 18 12.44 2.00 -9.61
CA ASP A 18 12.38 1.42 -10.95
C ASP A 18 12.46 -0.11 -10.84
N LEU A 19 11.34 -0.78 -11.10
CA LEU A 19 11.21 -2.23 -10.94
C LEU A 19 12.04 -3.00 -11.98
N SER A 20 12.43 -2.39 -13.09
CA SER A 20 13.36 -3.02 -14.05
C SER A 20 14.78 -3.18 -13.50
N LYS A 21 15.11 -2.42 -12.43
CA LYS A 21 16.40 -2.50 -11.73
C LYS A 21 16.36 -3.43 -10.53
N ALA A 22 15.18 -4.00 -10.22
CA ALA A 22 15.06 -4.96 -9.14
C ALA A 22 15.86 -6.22 -9.51
N THR A 23 16.81 -6.59 -8.66
CA THR A 23 17.44 -7.92 -8.75
C THR A 23 16.38 -8.98 -8.48
N ALA A 24 16.35 -10.02 -9.32
CA ALA A 24 15.49 -11.17 -9.08
C ALA A 24 15.71 -11.68 -7.65
N ALA A 25 14.63 -11.81 -6.89
CA ALA A 25 14.70 -12.42 -5.58
C ALA A 25 15.25 -13.85 -5.73
N GLN A 26 16.10 -14.28 -4.80
CA GLN A 26 16.42 -15.70 -4.70
C GLN A 26 15.10 -16.47 -4.51
N ALA A 27 14.97 -17.60 -5.20
CA ALA A 27 13.79 -18.43 -5.09
C ALA A 27 13.55 -18.78 -3.61
N SER A 28 12.48 -18.23 -3.05
CA SER A 28 11.98 -18.62 -1.73
C SER A 28 11.13 -19.88 -1.89
N SER A 29 11.15 -20.76 -0.89
CA SER A 29 10.16 -21.84 -0.79
C SER A 29 8.78 -21.31 -0.39
N GLU A 30 8.71 -20.06 0.08
CA GLU A 30 7.45 -19.42 0.47
C GLU A 30 6.74 -18.88 -0.77
N ALA A 31 5.52 -19.36 -0.97
CA ALA A 31 4.63 -18.83 -1.98
C ALA A 31 3.84 -17.64 -1.41
N LEU A 32 3.62 -16.63 -2.26
CA LEU A 32 2.67 -15.57 -2.00
C LEU A 32 1.26 -16.08 -2.36
N PHE A 33 0.39 -16.17 -1.36
CA PHE A 33 -1.03 -16.45 -1.58
C PHE A 33 -1.85 -15.17 -1.41
N HIS A 34 -2.98 -15.10 -2.11
CA HIS A 34 -3.93 -14.02 -1.96
C HIS A 34 -5.35 -14.57 -1.98
N SER A 35 -6.24 -13.96 -1.18
CA SER A 35 -7.66 -14.28 -1.18
C SER A 35 -8.43 -13.03 -0.77
N TYR A 36 -9.30 -12.55 -1.66
CA TYR A 36 -10.14 -11.38 -1.42
C TYR A 36 -11.60 -11.72 -1.65
N ALA A 37 -12.45 -11.36 -0.68
CA ALA A 37 -13.89 -11.52 -0.80
C ALA A 37 -14.47 -10.51 -1.80
N VAL A 38 -15.51 -10.95 -2.53
CA VAL A 38 -16.28 -10.03 -3.37
C VAL A 38 -17.14 -9.15 -2.47
N LEU A 39 -16.89 -7.84 -2.51
CA LEU A 39 -17.68 -6.86 -1.78
C LEU A 39 -18.95 -6.52 -2.54
N GLN A 40 -20.09 -6.83 -1.93
CA GLN A 40 -21.42 -6.57 -2.50
C GLN A 40 -21.92 -5.16 -2.21
N ASN A 41 -21.40 -4.54 -1.15
CA ASN A 41 -21.78 -3.19 -0.76
C ASN A 41 -20.88 -2.17 -1.46
N PRO A 42 -21.42 -1.04 -1.94
CA PRO A 42 -20.62 0.05 -2.46
C PRO A 42 -19.60 0.55 -1.45
N LEU A 43 -18.42 0.92 -1.94
CA LEU A 43 -17.37 1.53 -1.15
C LEU A 43 -17.24 3.02 -1.50
N THR A 44 -16.85 3.81 -0.51
CA THR A 44 -16.60 5.24 -0.70
C THR A 44 -15.17 5.45 -1.19
N LEU A 45 -15.04 6.05 -2.38
CA LEU A 45 -13.78 6.59 -2.87
C LEU A 45 -13.65 8.06 -2.45
N ARG A 46 -12.56 8.42 -1.78
CA ARG A 46 -12.30 9.77 -1.28
C ARG A 46 -11.01 10.32 -1.89
N ASN A 47 -11.05 11.56 -2.35
CA ASN A 47 -9.83 12.31 -2.64
C ASN A 47 -9.26 12.89 -1.33
N ASP A 48 -8.07 12.46 -0.91
CA ASP A 48 -7.41 12.94 0.31
C ASP A 48 -6.45 14.13 0.08
N GLY A 49 -6.48 14.70 -1.12
CA GLY A 49 -5.57 15.76 -1.56
C GLY A 49 -4.27 15.23 -2.19
N ARG A 50 -4.03 13.91 -2.16
CA ARG A 50 -2.83 13.26 -2.73
C ARG A 50 -3.17 12.11 -3.66
N ALA A 51 -4.18 11.31 -3.31
CA ALA A 51 -4.64 10.16 -4.09
C ALA A 51 -6.16 10.00 -3.98
N LEU A 52 -6.72 9.15 -4.84
CA LEU A 52 -8.06 8.61 -4.60
C LEU A 52 -7.91 7.36 -3.72
N VAL A 53 -8.53 7.39 -2.54
CA VAL A 53 -8.34 6.39 -1.49
C VAL A 53 -9.67 5.76 -1.13
N MET A 54 -9.66 4.44 -0.99
CA MET A 54 -10.79 3.62 -0.60
C MET A 54 -10.42 2.80 0.64
N SER A 55 -11.12 3.04 1.75
CA SER A 55 -10.98 2.21 2.95
C SER A 55 -11.78 0.92 2.78
N LEU A 56 -11.16 -0.21 3.11
CA LEU A 56 -11.78 -1.53 3.02
C LEU A 56 -12.35 -1.92 4.39
N PRO A 57 -13.54 -2.56 4.43
CA PRO A 57 -14.05 -3.12 5.67
C PRO A 57 -13.17 -4.29 6.15
N GLY A 58 -13.27 -4.65 7.42
CA GLY A 58 -12.63 -5.87 7.93
C GLY A 58 -13.21 -7.12 7.27
N GLY A 59 -12.41 -8.20 7.21
CA GLY A 59 -12.84 -9.48 6.64
C GLY A 59 -12.85 -9.54 5.10
N VAL A 60 -12.27 -8.54 4.43
CA VAL A 60 -12.08 -8.56 2.96
C VAL A 60 -11.08 -9.62 2.52
N GLY A 61 -10.25 -10.11 3.44
CA GLY A 61 -9.12 -10.98 3.14
C GLY A 61 -7.86 -10.17 2.88
N GLY A 62 -6.88 -10.78 2.22
CA GLY A 62 -5.54 -10.24 2.16
C GLY A 62 -4.53 -11.16 1.48
N ILE A 63 -3.30 -11.08 1.94
CA ILE A 63 -2.18 -11.88 1.44
C ILE A 63 -1.55 -12.70 2.56
N SER A 64 -0.91 -13.80 2.19
CA SER A 64 0.00 -14.53 3.07
C SER A 64 1.30 -14.87 2.36
N LEU A 65 2.38 -14.90 3.14
CA LEU A 65 3.73 -15.28 2.72
C LEU A 65 4.28 -16.16 3.83
N GLY A 66 4.48 -17.44 3.53
CA GLY A 66 4.80 -18.43 4.57
C GLY A 66 3.67 -18.55 5.60
N ALA A 67 4.00 -18.43 6.88
CA ALA A 67 3.05 -18.50 7.99
C ALA A 67 2.40 -17.15 8.35
N ASP A 68 2.91 -16.05 7.79
CA ASP A 68 2.43 -14.71 8.10
C ASP A 68 1.28 -14.32 7.17
N THR A 69 0.28 -13.63 7.74
CA THR A 69 -0.93 -13.18 7.04
C THR A 69 -1.18 -11.71 7.32
N TRP A 70 -1.58 -10.97 6.29
CA TRP A 70 -1.89 -9.55 6.37
C TRP A 70 -3.22 -9.23 5.71
N ASP A 71 -4.12 -8.61 6.47
CA ASP A 71 -5.45 -8.19 6.02
C ASP A 71 -5.37 -6.88 5.25
N ALA A 72 -6.05 -6.80 4.11
CA ALA A 72 -6.16 -5.57 3.35
C ALA A 72 -7.12 -4.59 4.01
N TYR A 73 -6.72 -3.32 4.10
CA TYR A 73 -7.52 -2.28 4.77
C TYR A 73 -7.70 -1.01 3.93
N GLN A 74 -6.91 -0.82 2.86
CA GLN A 74 -7.00 0.36 2.01
C GLN A 74 -6.52 0.07 0.60
N VAL A 75 -7.12 0.73 -0.38
CA VAL A 75 -6.61 0.86 -1.74
C VAL A 75 -6.40 2.34 -2.06
N ALA A 76 -5.24 2.72 -2.58
CA ALA A 76 -4.98 4.04 -3.13
C ALA A 76 -4.72 3.96 -4.63
N VAL A 77 -5.26 4.92 -5.38
CA VAL A 77 -5.08 5.07 -6.82
C VAL A 77 -4.15 6.26 -7.07
N HIS A 78 -3.03 6.00 -7.71
CA HIS A 78 -2.07 7.02 -8.16
C HIS A 78 -2.06 7.08 -9.68
N THR A 79 -2.12 8.29 -10.24
CA THR A 79 -1.97 8.53 -11.67
C THR A 79 -1.01 9.71 -11.92
N PRO A 80 0.03 9.53 -12.75
CA PRO A 80 0.55 8.26 -13.28
C PRO A 80 1.11 7.34 -12.17
N SER A 81 1.64 6.17 -12.51
CA SER A 81 2.30 5.28 -11.52
C SER A 81 3.44 5.97 -10.78
N GLU A 82 3.61 5.64 -9.50
CA GLU A 82 4.75 6.10 -8.71
C GLU A 82 5.99 5.28 -9.06
N HIS A 83 5.85 3.95 -9.08
CA HIS A 83 6.87 3.02 -9.58
C HIS A 83 7.05 3.16 -11.09
N THR A 84 8.24 2.83 -11.56
CA THR A 84 8.59 2.88 -12.99
C THR A 84 9.08 1.53 -13.51
N PHE A 85 9.00 1.35 -14.82
CA PHE A 85 9.59 0.23 -15.55
C PHE A 85 10.52 0.80 -16.63
N ALA A 86 11.82 0.59 -16.47
CA ALA A 86 12.85 1.16 -17.33
C ALA A 86 12.73 2.69 -17.44
N GLY A 87 12.50 3.34 -16.30
CA GLY A 87 12.25 4.79 -16.19
C GLY A 87 10.88 5.27 -16.64
N ASN A 88 10.03 4.41 -17.21
CA ASN A 88 8.71 4.80 -17.71
C ASN A 88 7.62 4.58 -16.65
N ARG A 89 6.70 5.55 -16.55
CA ARG A 89 5.48 5.39 -15.76
C ARG A 89 4.38 4.79 -16.62
N VAL A 90 3.55 3.95 -16.01
CA VAL A 90 2.28 3.50 -16.62
C VAL A 90 1.15 4.45 -16.22
N ALA A 91 0.00 4.33 -16.87
CA ALA A 91 -1.10 5.26 -16.70
C ALA A 91 -1.65 5.32 -15.26
N LEU A 92 -1.57 4.22 -14.52
CA LEU A 92 -2.18 4.08 -13.20
C LEU A 92 -1.46 3.01 -12.36
N GLU A 93 -1.36 3.26 -11.07
CA GLU A 93 -0.90 2.29 -10.06
C GLU A 93 -1.96 2.17 -8.95
N LEU A 94 -2.27 0.92 -8.58
CA LEU A 94 -3.05 0.62 -7.38
C LEU A 94 -2.10 0.18 -6.28
N GLN A 95 -2.17 0.86 -5.14
CA GLN A 95 -1.48 0.46 -3.93
C GLN A 95 -2.50 -0.14 -2.96
N VAL A 96 -2.40 -1.44 -2.73
CA VAL A 96 -3.21 -2.16 -1.75
C VAL A 96 -2.41 -2.25 -0.47
N TYR A 97 -2.93 -1.67 0.61
CA TYR A 97 -2.27 -1.65 1.91
C TYR A 97 -2.78 -2.78 2.78
N HIS A 98 -1.84 -3.55 3.34
CA HIS A 98 -2.12 -4.64 4.26
C HIS A 98 -1.49 -4.40 5.63
N GLY A 99 -2.15 -4.86 6.68
CA GLY A 99 -1.67 -4.83 8.07
C GLY A 99 -1.68 -6.24 8.65
N LYS A 100 -0.87 -6.51 9.69
CA LYS A 100 -0.81 -7.85 10.29
C LYS A 100 -2.21 -8.30 10.70
N ALA A 101 -2.58 -9.53 10.34
CA ALA A 101 -3.91 -10.03 10.65
C ALA A 101 -4.20 -9.94 12.16
N GLY A 102 -5.39 -9.45 12.51
CA GLY A 102 -5.79 -9.22 13.90
C GLY A 102 -5.18 -7.98 14.59
N SER A 103 -4.25 -7.25 13.98
CA SER A 103 -3.73 -5.98 14.53
C SER A 103 -4.58 -4.75 14.19
N MET A 104 -5.56 -4.92 13.29
CA MET A 104 -6.45 -3.86 12.81
C MET A 104 -7.84 -4.04 13.46
N SER A 105 -8.02 -3.56 14.69
CA SER A 105 -9.36 -3.56 15.31
C SER A 105 -10.20 -2.41 14.78
N GLY A 106 -11.26 -2.72 14.02
CA GLY A 106 -12.38 -1.81 13.77
C GLY A 106 -12.12 -0.67 12.79
N GLY A 107 -12.15 -0.96 11.48
CA GLY A 107 -12.50 -0.01 10.40
C GLY A 107 -11.67 1.29 10.27
N GLN A 108 -10.68 1.52 11.13
CA GLN A 108 -9.79 2.65 11.05
C GLN A 108 -8.59 2.23 10.20
N ALA A 109 -8.54 2.76 8.98
CA ALA A 109 -7.25 2.95 8.33
C ALA A 109 -6.32 3.65 9.33
N PRO A 110 -5.04 3.24 9.46
CA PRO A 110 -4.08 3.99 10.25
C PRO A 110 -4.19 5.45 9.84
N SER A 111 -4.36 6.33 10.82
CA SER A 111 -4.52 7.76 10.55
C SER A 111 -3.36 8.19 9.66
N ALA A 112 -3.65 8.56 8.41
CA ALA A 112 -2.74 9.37 7.63
C ALA A 112 -2.44 10.57 8.53
N GLY A 113 -1.21 10.68 9.01
CA GLY A 113 -0.80 11.76 9.91
C GLY A 113 -1.36 13.06 9.37
N ALA A 114 -2.12 13.77 10.20
CA ALA A 114 -2.75 15.03 9.81
C ALA A 114 -1.70 15.92 9.11
N PRO A 115 -2.05 16.63 8.03
CA PRO A 115 -1.11 17.54 7.42
C PRO A 115 -0.71 18.53 8.52
N ALA A 116 0.59 18.64 8.77
CA ALA A 116 1.10 19.71 9.61
C ALA A 116 0.73 21.02 8.91
N VAL A 117 -0.30 21.68 9.43
CA VAL A 117 -0.66 23.04 9.03
C VAL A 117 0.50 23.91 9.48
N GLY A 118 1.23 24.46 8.51
CA GLY A 118 2.31 25.43 8.69
C GLY A 118 2.12 26.57 7.72
#